data_AF-A0A7C8N8B0-F1
#
_entry.id   AF-A0A7C8N8B0-F1
#
_cell.length_a   1.000
_cell.length_b   1.000
_cell.length_c   1.000
_cell.angle_alpha   90.00
_cell.angle_beta   90.00
_cell.angle_gamma   90.00
#
_symmetry.space_group_name_H-M   'P 1'
#
loop_
_entity.id
_entity.type
_entity.pdbx_description
1 polymer ?
#
loop_
_entity_poly.entity_id
_entity_poly.type
_entity_poly.pdbx_seq_one_letter_code
_entity_poly.pdbx_strand_id
1 'polypeptide(L)'
;MSALMSPTNALPLESIHLSILPKTTHNITWSPDNELAVGCDDCIIVYVPDFSLSAPSSSSFATTAASAPVNGYDGPRQYGEAALRFPVAPLKSPELNRHLFEAVGQDFAGYSFFTGAGHGILTGHGSTLNHTVALQWSPGGLGRMSRSVLAVLTAAGILTIYCQGAPEVVASGSRNAGSMRPWIPAWHVGAGLLVPAAAGHAAPDKKECITAFSWAADTRGKGAILAYMNDDHEVVLLLVHATHDAKSTPGHPGTWTVLEVARFVADGPHPVLTDPTDPDYAFTSSSFALSWSPWLRRGSSQTSILSYVSHNYIGFRQITIDEPGDRPGLPSVHVGRADASGVCLHLSTDAFVVWEDKIWSVPGSSVCRGVIASPTKVQAFELPFDHTSPVAKHTTDECGTTYPSQEDMIHMENPITGLIIHPPLIFTEHLHPNLHPRPPLRHTR
;
A
#
# COMPACT_ATOMS: atom_id res chain seq x y z
N MET A 1 16.82 18.26 0.20
CA MET A 1 18.15 17.69 -0.03
C MET A 1 18.64 17.12 1.29
N SER A 2 18.33 15.85 1.57
CA SER A 2 18.86 15.16 2.75
C SER A 2 20.07 14.35 2.29
N ALA A 3 21.22 14.61 2.92
CA ALA A 3 22.40 13.79 2.73
C ALA A 3 22.07 12.39 3.27
N LEU A 4 22.05 11.38 2.38
CA LEU A 4 22.08 9.98 2.78
C LEU A 4 23.32 9.81 3.66
N MET A 5 23.11 9.69 4.97
CA MET A 5 24.19 9.47 5.92
C MET A 5 24.94 8.20 5.51
N SER A 6 26.27 8.26 5.54
CA SER A 6 27.09 7.07 5.40
C SER A 6 26.63 6.01 6.42
N PRO A 7 26.62 4.71 6.07
CA PRO A 7 26.14 3.64 6.94
C PRO A 7 26.88 3.58 8.30
N THR A 8 28.03 4.24 8.41
CA THR A 8 28.79 4.43 9.65
C THR A 8 28.14 5.35 10.69
N ASN A 9 27.11 6.14 10.32
CA ASN A 9 26.40 7.05 11.23
C ASN A 9 24.93 6.65 11.46
N ALA A 10 24.50 5.46 11.02
CA ALA A 10 23.15 4.98 11.30
C ALA A 10 23.03 4.66 12.80
N LEU A 11 21.99 5.21 13.46
CA LEU A 11 21.68 4.83 14.84
C LEU A 11 21.34 3.33 14.87
N PRO A 12 21.81 2.58 15.90
CA PRO A 12 21.40 1.20 16.06
C PRO A 12 19.86 1.11 16.17
N LEU A 13 19.27 0.04 15.63
CA LEU A 13 17.82 -0.17 15.73
C LEU A 13 17.45 -0.56 17.17
N GLU A 14 16.42 0.08 17.71
CA GLU A 14 15.86 -0.26 19.01
C GLU A 14 14.99 -1.52 18.87
N SER A 15 15.17 -2.50 19.75
CA SER A 15 14.33 -3.69 19.78
C SER A 15 12.99 -3.40 20.43
N ILE A 16 11.90 -3.59 19.68
CA ILE A 16 10.54 -3.45 20.18
C ILE A 16 10.00 -4.84 20.57
N HIS A 17 9.67 -5.02 21.85
CA HIS A 17 9.04 -6.24 22.32
C HIS A 17 7.53 -6.18 22.11
N LEU A 18 7.03 -7.04 21.24
CA LEU A 18 5.59 -7.21 21.02
C LEU A 18 5.04 -8.21 22.05
N SER A 19 3.97 -7.83 22.74
CA SER A 19 3.24 -8.73 23.65
C SER A 19 2.34 -9.72 22.92
N ILE A 20 2.12 -9.52 21.60
CA ILE A 20 1.27 -10.32 20.75
C ILE A 20 2.01 -10.60 19.44
N LEU A 21 2.00 -11.86 19.01
CA LEU A 21 2.68 -12.31 17.80
C LEU A 21 1.95 -11.82 16.54
N PRO A 22 2.65 -11.18 15.59
CA PRO A 22 2.15 -11.03 14.23
C PRO A 22 2.06 -12.41 13.56
N LYS A 23 0.90 -12.75 12.99
CA LYS A 23 0.66 -14.06 12.35
C LYS A 23 0.94 -14.11 10.84
N THR A 24 1.11 -12.98 10.18
CA THR A 24 1.35 -12.93 8.73
C THR A 24 2.66 -12.21 8.40
N THR A 25 3.22 -12.53 7.24
CA THR A 25 4.56 -12.13 6.78
C THR A 25 4.70 -10.64 6.42
N HIS A 26 3.59 -9.90 6.29
CA HIS A 26 3.58 -8.47 5.91
C HIS A 26 2.65 -7.62 6.79
N ASN A 27 2.67 -7.87 8.09
CA ASN A 27 1.88 -7.12 9.07
C ASN A 27 2.61 -5.92 9.68
N ILE A 28 3.65 -5.39 9.02
CA ILE A 28 4.42 -4.24 9.52
C ILE A 28 4.51 -3.20 8.42
N THR A 29 4.20 -1.95 8.73
CA THR A 29 4.27 -0.86 7.75
C THR A 29 4.53 0.49 8.40
N TRP A 30 5.32 1.33 7.73
CA TRP A 30 5.62 2.70 8.15
C TRP A 30 4.78 3.72 7.39
N SER A 31 4.26 4.70 8.11
CA SER A 31 3.64 5.86 7.51
C SER A 31 4.70 6.80 6.91
N PRO A 32 4.30 7.73 6.03
CA PRO A 32 5.19 8.80 5.56
C PRO A 32 5.73 9.71 6.67
N ASP A 33 5.12 9.73 7.85
CA ASP A 33 5.59 10.48 9.02
C ASP A 33 6.27 9.59 10.09
N ASN A 34 6.65 8.37 9.70
CA ASN A 34 7.42 7.39 10.48
C ASN A 34 6.67 6.74 11.66
N GLU A 35 5.34 6.85 11.73
CA GLU A 35 4.53 5.97 12.58
C GLU A 35 4.64 4.52 12.09
N LEU A 36 4.90 3.62 13.02
CA LEU A 36 5.03 2.20 12.75
C LEU A 36 3.75 1.48 13.16
N ALA A 37 3.03 0.92 12.20
CA ALA A 37 1.88 0.07 12.45
C ALA A 37 2.28 -1.41 12.40
N VAL A 38 1.81 -2.17 13.39
CA VAL A 38 1.99 -3.62 13.50
C VAL A 38 0.62 -4.28 13.65
N GLY A 39 0.29 -5.16 12.71
CA GLY A 39 -0.90 -5.99 12.70
C GLY A 39 -0.70 -7.24 13.54
N CYS A 40 -1.50 -7.37 14.60
CA CYS A 40 -1.54 -8.55 15.44
C CYS A 40 -2.82 -9.36 15.14
N ASP A 41 -3.01 -10.44 15.90
CA ASP A 41 -4.17 -11.34 15.78
C ASP A 41 -5.52 -10.61 15.82
N ASP A 42 -5.75 -9.80 16.84
CA ASP A 42 -7.06 -9.18 17.12
C ASP A 42 -7.00 -7.66 17.23
N CYS A 43 -5.82 -7.08 17.03
CA CYS A 43 -5.58 -5.65 17.22
C CYS A 43 -4.48 -5.14 16.31
N ILE A 44 -4.40 -3.82 16.23
CA ILE A 44 -3.29 -3.10 15.63
C ILE A 44 -2.61 -2.30 16.72
N ILE A 45 -1.27 -2.30 16.64
CA ILE A 45 -0.40 -1.51 17.50
C ILE A 45 0.26 -0.43 16.63
N VAL A 46 0.12 0.84 16.98
CA VAL A 46 0.76 1.97 16.30
C VAL A 46 1.76 2.62 17.24
N TYR A 47 3.04 2.57 16.87
CA TYR A 47 4.13 3.26 17.56
C TYR A 47 4.33 4.63 16.94
N VAL A 48 4.33 5.66 17.78
CA VAL A 48 4.57 7.05 17.36
C VAL A 48 6.06 7.35 17.52
N PRO A 49 6.72 7.88 16.48
CA PRO A 49 8.15 8.18 16.54
C PRO A 49 8.45 9.18 17.66
N ASP A 50 9.52 8.93 18.40
CA ASP A 50 10.01 9.83 19.42
C ASP A 50 11.07 10.77 18.82
N PHE A 51 10.72 12.04 18.68
CA PHE A 51 11.62 13.08 18.19
C PHE A 51 12.34 13.83 19.31
N SER A 52 12.26 13.36 20.56
CA SER A 52 12.97 13.94 21.70
C SER A 52 14.47 13.60 21.67
N LEU A 53 15.14 13.97 20.58
CA LEU A 53 16.59 13.96 20.51
C LEU A 53 17.15 15.08 21.39
N SER A 54 17.36 14.80 22.68
CA SER A 54 18.46 15.45 23.38
C SER A 54 19.76 14.99 22.72
N ALA A 55 20.38 15.85 21.93
CA ALA A 55 21.74 15.64 21.44
C ALA A 55 22.62 15.23 22.64
N PRO A 56 23.54 14.25 22.52
CA PRO A 56 24.51 14.02 23.58
C PRO A 56 25.35 15.29 23.67
N SER A 57 25.04 16.15 24.64
CA SER A 57 25.86 17.32 24.93
C SER A 57 27.24 16.78 25.30
N SER A 58 28.22 17.05 24.44
CA SER A 58 29.63 16.77 24.67
C SER A 58 30.19 17.68 25.76
N SER A 59 29.61 17.66 26.97
CA SER A 59 30.05 18.37 28.15
C SER A 59 29.01 18.28 29.28
N SER A 60 29.01 17.19 30.06
CA SER A 60 28.78 17.27 31.52
C SER A 60 28.81 15.89 32.17
N PHE A 61 29.90 15.63 32.88
CA PHE A 61 29.86 14.78 34.06
C PHE A 61 28.99 15.47 35.11
N ALA A 62 27.72 15.07 35.27
CA ALA A 62 26.98 15.19 36.53
C ALA A 62 25.61 14.49 36.44
N THR A 63 25.53 13.37 37.14
CA THR A 63 24.34 12.70 37.71
C THR A 63 23.03 13.49 37.70
N THR A 64 22.11 13.14 36.80
CA THR A 64 20.66 13.19 37.05
C THR A 64 19.97 12.10 36.21
N ALA A 65 19.35 11.14 36.92
CA ALA A 65 18.46 10.07 36.44
C ALA A 65 18.59 9.66 34.97
N ALA A 66 19.62 8.87 34.65
CA ALA A 66 19.59 8.01 33.48
C ALA A 66 18.40 7.06 33.63
N SER A 67 17.42 7.17 32.75
CA SER A 67 16.41 6.12 32.58
C SER A 67 17.15 4.81 32.37
N ALA A 68 16.87 3.81 33.21
CA ALA A 68 17.49 2.49 33.10
C ALA A 68 17.36 1.96 31.67
N PRO A 69 18.37 1.25 31.14
CA PRO A 69 18.30 0.69 29.80
C PRO A 69 17.08 -0.22 29.67
N VAL A 70 16.13 0.20 28.84
CA VAL A 70 15.00 -0.64 28.47
C VAL A 70 15.52 -1.58 27.39
N ASN A 71 15.51 -2.89 27.67
CA ASN A 71 15.92 -3.96 26.75
C ASN A 71 17.40 -3.91 26.27
N GLY A 72 18.32 -3.38 27.07
CA GLY A 72 19.77 -3.40 26.76
C GLY A 72 20.20 -2.47 25.62
N TYR A 73 19.34 -1.54 25.20
CA TYR A 73 19.65 -0.53 24.21
C TYR A 73 20.02 0.80 24.90
N ASP A 74 21.26 1.25 24.70
CA ASP A 74 21.81 2.49 25.28
C ASP A 74 21.68 3.72 24.34
N GLY A 75 20.98 3.57 23.21
CA GLY A 75 20.76 4.66 22.25
C GLY A 75 19.54 5.54 22.58
N PRO A 76 19.35 6.66 21.85
CA PRO A 76 18.13 7.45 21.95
C PRO A 76 16.93 6.61 21.49
N ARG A 77 15.81 6.69 22.22
CA ARG A 77 14.58 5.99 21.86
C ARG A 77 14.11 6.42 20.47
N GLN A 78 13.71 5.45 19.66
CA GLN A 78 13.20 5.67 18.31
C GLN A 78 11.67 5.86 18.32
N TYR A 79 10.99 5.21 19.25
CA TYR A 79 9.53 5.27 19.42
C TYR A 79 9.16 5.55 20.87
N GLY A 80 8.00 6.17 21.08
CA GLY A 80 7.46 6.40 22.41
C GLY A 80 7.24 5.07 23.16
N GLU A 81 7.37 5.11 24.49
CA GLU A 81 7.24 3.91 25.35
C GLU A 81 5.89 3.20 25.22
N ALA A 82 4.84 3.98 24.98
CA ALA A 82 3.49 3.46 24.89
C ALA A 82 2.99 3.58 23.45
N ALA A 83 2.52 2.44 22.95
CA ALA A 83 1.93 2.32 21.63
C ALA A 83 0.40 2.44 21.71
N LEU A 84 -0.19 2.99 20.65
CA LEU A 84 -1.64 3.03 20.48
C LEU A 84 -2.12 1.64 20.09
N ARG A 85 -3.02 1.06 20.88
CA ARG A 85 -3.66 -0.22 20.55
C ARG A 85 -5.13 -0.02 20.29
N PHE A 86 -5.62 -0.55 19.18
CA PHE A 86 -7.06 -0.60 18.90
C PHE A 86 -7.48 -1.96 18.34
N PRO A 87 -8.66 -2.48 18.71
CA PRO A 87 -9.13 -3.78 18.27
C PRO A 87 -9.60 -3.76 16.82
N VAL A 88 -9.33 -4.85 16.11
CA VAL A 88 -9.93 -5.13 14.80
C VAL A 88 -11.26 -5.84 15.07
N ALA A 89 -12.33 -5.07 15.23
CA ALA A 89 -13.64 -5.61 15.58
C ALA A 89 -14.15 -6.64 14.54
N PRO A 90 -14.63 -7.82 14.96
CA PRO A 90 -15.11 -8.89 14.08
C PRO A 90 -16.43 -8.58 13.39
N LEU A 91 -17.27 -7.75 14.02
CA LEU A 91 -18.54 -7.33 13.46
C LEU A 91 -18.45 -5.85 13.12
N LYS A 92 -18.65 -5.53 11.84
CA LYS A 92 -18.73 -4.16 11.34
C LYS A 92 -20.19 -3.83 11.03
N SER A 93 -20.65 -2.69 11.52
CA SER A 93 -22.01 -2.21 11.21
C SER A 93 -22.02 -1.50 9.86
N PRO A 94 -22.89 -1.88 8.90
CA PRO A 94 -23.08 -1.15 7.65
C PRO A 94 -23.39 0.33 7.87
N GLU A 95 -24.04 0.66 9.00
CA GLU A 95 -24.41 2.02 9.40
C GLU A 95 -23.23 3.00 9.43
N LEU A 96 -22.00 2.50 9.64
CA LEU A 96 -20.81 3.35 9.57
C LEU A 96 -20.69 4.05 8.21
N ASN A 97 -21.13 3.42 7.13
CA ASN A 97 -21.04 3.97 5.77
C ASN A 97 -22.23 4.86 5.38
N ARG A 98 -23.28 4.98 6.21
CA ARG A 98 -24.48 5.76 5.87
C ARG A 98 -24.14 7.19 5.40
N HIS A 99 -23.21 7.83 6.10
CA HIS A 99 -22.75 9.19 5.78
C HIS A 99 -22.15 9.30 4.37
N LEU A 100 -21.57 8.23 3.81
CA LEU A 100 -21.02 8.23 2.45
C LEU A 100 -22.13 8.33 1.41
N PHE A 101 -23.24 7.61 1.62
CA PHE A 101 -24.40 7.61 0.72
C PHE A 101 -25.16 8.93 0.81
N GLU A 102 -25.35 9.44 2.03
CA GLU A 102 -25.96 10.75 2.27
C GLU A 102 -25.18 11.88 1.59
N ALA A 103 -23.84 11.83 1.63
CA ALA A 103 -22.98 12.84 1.02
C ALA A 103 -23.15 12.96 -0.50
N VAL A 104 -23.58 11.89 -1.17
CA VAL A 104 -23.81 11.86 -2.63
C VAL A 104 -25.27 11.73 -3.02
N GLY A 105 -26.20 11.78 -2.05
CA GLY A 105 -27.63 11.69 -2.27
C GLY A 105 -28.09 10.36 -2.86
N GLN A 106 -27.40 9.26 -2.54
CA GLN A 106 -27.78 7.90 -2.95
C GLN A 106 -28.49 7.17 -1.81
N ASP A 107 -29.38 6.24 -2.17
CA ASP A 107 -30.05 5.40 -1.19
C ASP A 107 -29.04 4.48 -0.50
N PHE A 108 -29.10 4.45 0.83
CA PHE A 108 -28.31 3.52 1.62
C PHE A 108 -28.88 2.11 1.51
N ALA A 109 -28.36 1.35 0.55
CA ALA A 109 -28.62 -0.08 0.44
C ALA A 109 -27.57 -0.85 1.24
N GLY A 110 -28.02 -1.58 2.28
CA GLY A 110 -27.17 -2.51 3.02
C GLY A 110 -27.57 -3.95 2.73
N TYR A 111 -26.60 -4.83 2.56
CA TYR A 111 -26.88 -6.26 2.67
C TYR A 111 -27.18 -6.61 4.13
N SER A 112 -28.13 -7.51 4.38
CA SER A 112 -28.32 -8.09 5.70
C SER A 112 -27.00 -8.71 6.19
N PHE A 113 -26.64 -8.43 7.45
CA PHE A 113 -25.41 -8.87 8.13
C PHE A 113 -24.96 -10.26 7.66
N PHE A 114 -23.71 -10.36 7.22
CA PHE A 114 -23.14 -11.59 6.69
C PHE A 114 -22.07 -12.14 7.64
N THR A 115 -22.15 -13.44 7.90
CA THR A 115 -21.20 -14.22 8.68
C THR A 115 -20.64 -15.40 7.88
N GLY A 116 -20.62 -15.30 6.54
CA GLY A 116 -20.15 -16.38 5.69
C GLY A 116 -18.74 -16.17 5.17
N ALA A 117 -18.19 -17.26 4.64
CA ALA A 117 -16.88 -17.30 4.02
C ALA A 117 -17.00 -16.92 2.53
N GLY A 118 -16.08 -16.11 2.01
CA GLY A 118 -15.96 -15.87 0.56
C GLY A 118 -15.44 -17.11 -0.16
N HIS A 119 -15.28 -17.05 -1.48
CA HIS A 119 -14.78 -18.20 -2.26
C HIS A 119 -13.24 -18.20 -2.42
N GLY A 120 -12.58 -17.10 -2.06
CA GLY A 120 -11.12 -16.98 -2.11
C GLY A 120 -10.42 -17.66 -0.93
N ILE A 121 -9.09 -17.81 -0.97
CA ILE A 121 -8.33 -18.53 0.09
C ILE A 121 -8.47 -17.84 1.45
N LEU A 122 -8.27 -16.52 1.45
CA LEU A 122 -8.30 -15.70 2.66
C LEU A 122 -9.71 -15.69 3.26
N THR A 123 -10.70 -15.53 2.39
CA THR A 123 -12.10 -15.28 2.77
C THR A 123 -12.87 -16.59 2.96
N GLY A 124 -12.47 -17.67 2.31
CA GLY A 124 -13.04 -19.02 2.38
C GLY A 124 -12.56 -19.84 3.56
N HIS A 125 -11.27 -19.76 3.90
CA HIS A 125 -10.68 -20.55 4.99
C HIS A 125 -10.42 -19.73 6.27
N GLY A 126 -10.29 -18.40 6.16
CA GLY A 126 -9.92 -17.51 7.26
C GLY A 126 -11.02 -16.58 7.77
N SER A 127 -12.21 -16.57 7.16
CA SER A 127 -13.26 -15.58 7.48
C SER A 127 -13.72 -15.58 8.93
N THR A 128 -13.69 -16.73 9.61
CA THR A 128 -14.05 -16.81 11.04
C THR A 128 -13.00 -16.19 11.95
N LEU A 129 -11.77 -15.97 11.46
CA LEU A 129 -10.63 -15.58 12.30
C LEU A 129 -10.43 -14.07 12.41
N ASN A 130 -11.09 -13.23 11.60
CA ASN A 130 -11.00 -11.75 11.57
C ASN A 130 -9.60 -11.13 11.85
N HIS A 131 -8.54 -11.88 11.59
CA HIS A 131 -7.19 -11.43 11.87
C HIS A 131 -6.72 -10.49 10.77
N THR A 132 -5.76 -9.64 11.11
CA THR A 132 -5.15 -8.71 10.16
C THR A 132 -4.33 -9.50 9.13
N VAL A 133 -4.68 -9.33 7.85
CA VAL A 133 -4.00 -9.98 6.72
C VAL A 133 -3.04 -9.02 6.03
N ALA A 134 -3.45 -7.76 5.85
CA ALA A 134 -2.62 -6.73 5.24
C ALA A 134 -2.89 -5.34 5.82
N LEU A 135 -1.85 -4.52 5.85
CA LEU A 135 -1.86 -3.14 6.32
C LEU A 135 -1.16 -2.22 5.32
N GLN A 136 -1.73 -1.04 5.08
CA GLN A 136 -1.04 -0.01 4.31
C GLN A 136 -1.49 1.39 4.74
N TRP A 137 -0.52 2.29 4.83
CA TRP A 137 -0.78 3.71 5.01
C TRP A 137 -1.22 4.35 3.70
N SER A 138 -2.21 5.23 3.76
CA SER A 138 -2.58 6.07 2.62
C SER A 138 -1.47 7.08 2.30
N PRO A 139 -1.51 7.71 1.11
CA PRO A 139 -0.87 8.99 0.90
C PRO A 139 -1.30 10.02 1.94
N GLY A 140 -0.48 11.06 2.12
CA GLY A 140 -0.86 12.19 2.97
C GLY A 140 -2.11 12.91 2.44
N GLY A 141 -2.83 13.58 3.33
CA GLY A 141 -3.98 14.43 2.99
C GLY A 141 -5.35 13.87 3.38
N LEU A 142 -5.45 12.59 3.76
CA LEU A 142 -6.73 12.00 4.20
C LEU A 142 -6.98 12.15 5.70
N GLY A 143 -5.94 12.18 6.51
CA GLY A 143 -6.01 12.34 7.95
C GLY A 143 -6.07 13.80 8.38
N ARG A 144 -6.40 14.03 9.65
CA ARG A 144 -6.31 15.36 10.28
C ARG A 144 -4.89 15.89 10.13
N MET A 145 -4.74 17.21 9.92
CA MET A 145 -3.44 17.86 9.65
C MET A 145 -2.74 17.29 8.41
N SER A 146 -3.50 16.82 7.42
CA SER A 146 -3.00 16.22 6.17
C SER A 146 -2.13 14.98 6.38
N ARG A 147 -2.29 14.28 7.50
CA ARG A 147 -1.59 13.02 7.78
C ARG A 147 -2.14 11.86 6.95
N SER A 148 -1.44 10.74 6.97
CA SER A 148 -1.93 9.48 6.41
C SER A 148 -2.96 8.82 7.32
N VAL A 149 -3.81 7.98 6.74
CA VAL A 149 -4.72 7.07 7.45
C VAL A 149 -4.28 5.62 7.23
N LEU A 150 -4.75 4.72 8.07
CA LEU A 150 -4.35 3.31 8.02
C LEU A 150 -5.48 2.46 7.45
N ALA A 151 -5.18 1.76 6.35
CA ALA A 151 -6.07 0.76 5.78
C ALA A 151 -5.73 -0.62 6.33
N VAL A 152 -6.76 -1.38 6.67
CA VAL A 152 -6.66 -2.67 7.35
C VAL A 152 -7.55 -3.68 6.65
N LEU A 153 -6.95 -4.71 6.05
CA LEU A 153 -7.67 -5.85 5.49
C LEU A 153 -7.67 -7.00 6.48
N THR A 154 -8.84 -7.56 6.75
CA THR A 154 -8.99 -8.75 7.59
C THR A 154 -9.26 -10.00 6.77
N ALA A 155 -9.04 -11.18 7.36
CA ALA A 155 -9.36 -12.46 6.74
C ALA A 155 -10.86 -12.65 6.43
N ALA A 156 -11.73 -11.83 7.02
CA ALA A 156 -13.15 -11.79 6.64
C ALA A 156 -13.41 -11.11 5.29
N GLY A 157 -12.38 -10.60 4.62
CA GLY A 157 -12.51 -9.87 3.36
C GLY A 157 -13.09 -8.47 3.54
N ILE A 158 -12.85 -7.87 4.71
CA ILE A 158 -13.30 -6.53 5.06
C ILE A 158 -12.08 -5.61 5.08
N LEU A 159 -12.14 -4.56 4.27
CA LEU A 159 -11.18 -3.46 4.29
C LEU A 159 -11.75 -2.32 5.12
N THR A 160 -11.10 -1.97 6.23
CA THR A 160 -11.49 -0.86 7.10
C THR A 160 -10.45 0.25 7.06
N ILE A 161 -10.89 1.50 6.91
CA ILE A 161 -10.03 2.67 7.02
C ILE A 161 -10.14 3.24 8.42
N TYR A 162 -9.01 3.29 9.11
CA TYR A 162 -8.89 3.89 10.43
C TYR A 162 -8.22 5.26 10.32
N CYS A 163 -8.67 6.22 11.11
CA CYS A 163 -8.08 7.56 11.18
C CYS A 163 -8.05 8.08 12.62
N GLN A 164 -7.32 9.17 12.85
CA GLN A 164 -7.36 9.85 14.14
C GLN A 164 -8.67 10.61 14.32
N GLY A 165 -9.38 10.34 15.43
CA GLY A 165 -10.56 11.10 15.82
C GLY A 165 -10.24 12.56 16.15
N ALA A 166 -11.27 13.43 16.13
CA ALA A 166 -11.12 14.81 16.59
C ALA A 166 -10.60 14.84 18.04
N PRO A 167 -9.67 15.75 18.37
CA PRO A 167 -9.12 15.82 19.71
C PRO A 167 -10.18 16.26 20.73
N GLU A 168 -10.03 15.83 21.98
CA GLU A 168 -10.67 16.53 23.10
C GLU A 168 -10.13 17.95 23.18
N VAL A 169 -10.98 18.93 23.47
CA VAL A 169 -10.57 20.32 23.67
C VAL A 169 -9.79 20.40 24.98
N VAL A 170 -8.48 20.17 24.92
CA VAL A 170 -7.62 20.35 26.09
C VAL A 170 -7.34 21.83 26.27
N ALA A 171 -7.62 22.36 27.46
CA ALA A 171 -7.29 23.74 27.82
C ALA A 171 -5.81 24.03 27.53
N SER A 172 -5.57 25.16 26.85
CA SER A 172 -4.26 25.69 26.46
C SER A 172 -3.17 25.43 27.51
N GLY A 173 -2.22 24.53 27.23
CA GLY A 173 -1.03 24.40 28.08
C GLY A 173 -0.05 23.28 27.71
N SER A 174 -0.52 22.17 27.15
CA SER A 174 0.35 21.05 26.77
C SER A 174 0.50 20.96 25.25
N ARG A 175 1.51 21.63 24.69
CA ARG A 175 1.78 21.62 23.24
C ARG A 175 2.74 20.52 22.78
N ASN A 176 3.30 19.70 23.67
CA ASN A 176 4.49 18.90 23.34
C ASN A 176 4.41 17.40 23.68
N ALA A 177 3.22 16.84 23.86
CA ALA A 177 3.06 15.39 23.81
C ALA A 177 2.11 15.08 22.68
N GLY A 178 2.51 14.23 21.73
CA GLY A 178 1.59 13.57 20.81
C GLY A 178 0.58 12.79 21.64
N SER A 179 -0.45 13.48 22.14
CA SER A 179 -1.55 12.90 22.89
C SER A 179 -2.00 11.67 22.13
N MET A 180 -2.08 10.54 22.84
CA MET A 180 -2.53 9.26 22.32
C MET A 180 -3.96 9.36 21.80
N ARG A 181 -4.11 9.89 20.58
CA ARG A 181 -5.40 10.08 19.94
C ARG A 181 -5.94 8.70 19.56
N PRO A 182 -7.18 8.36 19.94
CA PRO A 182 -7.76 7.09 19.55
C PRO A 182 -7.88 7.04 18.02
N TRP A 183 -7.37 5.95 17.46
CA TRP A 183 -7.65 5.56 16.09
C TRP A 183 -9.06 4.97 16.05
N ILE A 184 -9.89 5.49 15.15
CA ILE A 184 -11.29 5.12 15.00
C ILE A 184 -11.57 4.71 13.55
N PRO A 185 -12.52 3.79 13.32
CA PRO A 185 -12.91 3.43 11.97
C PRO A 185 -13.71 4.58 11.34
N ALA A 186 -13.31 5.01 10.14
CA ALA A 186 -14.01 6.03 9.36
C ALA A 186 -15.08 5.40 8.47
N TRP A 187 -14.73 4.33 7.77
CA TRP A 187 -15.61 3.57 6.87
C TRP A 187 -14.98 2.21 6.56
N HIS A 188 -15.74 1.32 5.93
CA HIS A 188 -15.29 -0.01 5.51
C HIS A 188 -15.90 -0.43 4.17
N VAL A 189 -15.39 -1.47 3.56
CA VAL A 189 -15.91 -2.07 2.31
C VAL A 189 -15.60 -3.57 2.29
N GLY A 190 -16.43 -4.35 1.59
CA GLY A 190 -16.30 -5.81 1.50
C GLY A 190 -17.20 -6.56 2.48
N ALA A 191 -17.37 -7.86 2.27
CA ALA A 191 -18.28 -8.75 3.02
C ALA A 191 -19.72 -8.21 3.15
N GLY A 192 -20.23 -7.58 2.09
CA GLY A 192 -21.57 -6.96 2.07
C GLY A 192 -21.63 -5.53 2.60
N LEU A 193 -20.48 -4.93 2.95
CA LEU A 193 -20.36 -3.52 3.29
C LEU A 193 -20.08 -2.74 2.00
N LEU A 194 -20.97 -1.79 1.69
CA LEU A 194 -20.98 -1.08 0.42
C LEU A 194 -20.50 0.37 0.54
N VAL A 195 -19.96 0.87 -0.56
CA VAL A 195 -19.67 2.28 -0.79
C VAL A 195 -20.52 2.77 -1.98
N PRO A 196 -20.84 4.08 -2.07
CA PRO A 196 -21.59 4.60 -3.20
C PRO A 196 -20.81 4.51 -4.51
N ALA A 197 -21.54 4.43 -5.63
CA ALA A 197 -20.95 4.38 -6.97
C ALA A 197 -20.97 5.76 -7.63
N ALA A 198 -19.96 6.09 -8.43
CA ALA A 198 -19.98 7.32 -9.22
C ALA A 198 -21.10 7.28 -10.28
N ALA A 199 -21.54 8.45 -10.75
CA ALA A 199 -22.57 8.53 -11.79
C ALA A 199 -22.19 7.68 -13.02
N GLY A 200 -23.13 6.86 -13.51
CA GLY A 200 -22.89 5.94 -14.61
C GLY A 200 -22.28 4.59 -14.21
N HIS A 201 -21.98 4.38 -12.93
CA HIS A 201 -21.56 3.09 -12.37
C HIS A 201 -22.68 2.50 -11.52
N ALA A 202 -22.90 1.21 -11.64
CA ALA A 202 -23.89 0.49 -10.83
C ALA A 202 -23.24 0.06 -9.51
N ALA A 203 -24.04 0.03 -8.43
CA ALA A 203 -23.64 -0.65 -7.21
C ALA A 203 -23.48 -2.16 -7.49
N PRO A 204 -22.57 -2.85 -6.78
CA PRO A 204 -22.42 -4.29 -6.93
C PRO A 204 -23.72 -5.00 -6.55
N ASP A 205 -24.17 -5.91 -7.42
CA ASP A 205 -25.35 -6.74 -7.24
C ASP A 205 -25.10 -8.00 -6.41
N LYS A 206 -23.85 -8.17 -5.96
CA LYS A 206 -23.37 -9.30 -5.17
C LYS A 206 -22.61 -8.85 -3.93
N LYS A 207 -22.37 -9.81 -3.04
CA LYS A 207 -21.48 -9.65 -1.90
C LYS A 207 -20.07 -10.02 -2.35
N GLU A 208 -19.13 -9.16 -2.04
CA GLU A 208 -17.74 -9.30 -2.49
C GLU A 208 -16.83 -9.39 -1.27
N CYS A 209 -15.90 -10.33 -1.25
CA CYS A 209 -14.91 -10.43 -0.20
C CYS A 209 -13.57 -9.94 -0.74
N ILE A 210 -12.98 -8.96 -0.06
CA ILE A 210 -11.73 -8.35 -0.52
C ILE A 210 -10.57 -9.30 -0.27
N THR A 211 -9.76 -9.53 -1.30
CA THR A 211 -8.59 -10.43 -1.26
C THR A 211 -7.29 -9.65 -1.18
N ALA A 212 -7.19 -8.50 -1.85
CA ALA A 212 -6.00 -7.64 -1.84
C ALA A 212 -6.40 -6.17 -1.97
N PHE A 213 -5.51 -5.26 -1.56
CA PHE A 213 -5.70 -3.83 -1.81
C PHE A 213 -4.37 -3.10 -1.95
N SER A 214 -4.38 -1.94 -2.61
CA SER A 214 -3.26 -1.00 -2.58
C SER A 214 -3.72 0.44 -2.78
N TRP A 215 -3.15 1.35 -1.98
CA TRP A 215 -3.20 2.78 -2.26
C TRP A 215 -2.30 3.14 -3.44
N ALA A 216 -2.76 4.06 -4.28
CA ALA A 216 -1.91 4.74 -5.25
C ALA A 216 -1.02 5.78 -4.57
N ALA A 217 0.08 6.18 -5.23
CA ALA A 217 0.94 7.27 -4.75
C ALA A 217 0.18 8.62 -4.66
N ASP A 218 0.74 9.59 -3.93
CA ASP A 218 0.12 10.91 -3.72
C ASP A 218 -0.21 11.63 -5.04
N THR A 219 -1.48 12.01 -5.20
CA THR A 219 -1.99 12.78 -6.34
C THR A 219 -1.76 14.30 -6.18
N ARG A 220 -1.13 14.73 -5.07
CA ARG A 220 -0.87 16.10 -4.60
C ARG A 220 -2.15 16.85 -4.25
N GLY A 221 -2.92 16.29 -3.32
CA GLY A 221 -4.09 16.94 -2.73
C GLY A 221 -5.38 16.87 -3.56
N LYS A 222 -5.44 15.99 -4.56
CA LYS A 222 -6.63 15.80 -5.43
C LYS A 222 -7.49 14.61 -5.01
N GLY A 223 -7.40 14.22 -3.74
CA GLY A 223 -7.93 12.96 -3.23
C GLY A 223 -6.92 11.82 -3.35
N ALA A 224 -7.25 10.67 -2.78
CA ALA A 224 -6.48 9.45 -2.90
C ALA A 224 -7.24 8.45 -3.76
N ILE A 225 -6.50 7.56 -4.43
CA ILE A 225 -7.09 6.40 -5.10
C ILE A 225 -6.68 5.14 -4.35
N LEU A 226 -7.66 4.30 -4.08
CA LEU A 226 -7.50 2.98 -3.49
C LEU A 226 -7.99 1.94 -4.49
N ALA A 227 -7.15 0.97 -4.83
CA ALA A 227 -7.59 -0.22 -5.54
C ALA A 227 -7.81 -1.35 -4.54
N TYR A 228 -8.86 -2.15 -4.75
CA TYR A 228 -8.99 -3.46 -4.11
C TYR A 228 -9.35 -4.53 -5.14
N MET A 229 -8.99 -5.78 -4.86
CA MET A 229 -9.38 -6.96 -5.61
C MET A 229 -10.35 -7.78 -4.77
N ASN A 230 -11.42 -8.30 -5.38
CA ASN A 230 -12.36 -9.20 -4.72
C ASN A 230 -12.06 -10.68 -5.02
N ASP A 231 -12.88 -11.58 -4.48
CA ASP A 231 -12.78 -13.03 -4.65
C ASP A 231 -13.27 -13.54 -6.01
N ASP A 232 -13.84 -12.67 -6.83
CA ASP A 232 -14.20 -12.93 -8.23
C ASP A 232 -13.18 -12.32 -9.22
N HIS A 233 -11.97 -12.00 -8.75
CA HIS A 233 -10.89 -11.40 -9.56
C HIS A 233 -11.25 -10.06 -10.21
N GLU A 234 -12.22 -9.32 -9.67
CA GLU A 234 -12.49 -7.96 -10.10
C GLU A 234 -11.65 -6.98 -9.29
N VAL A 235 -11.05 -6.03 -9.99
CA VAL A 235 -10.36 -4.89 -9.42
C VAL A 235 -11.29 -3.69 -9.45
N VAL A 236 -11.46 -3.08 -8.28
CA VAL A 236 -12.31 -1.92 -8.06
C VAL A 236 -11.45 -0.73 -7.66
N LEU A 237 -11.71 0.42 -8.27
CA LEU A 237 -11.06 1.69 -7.95
C LEU A 237 -12.00 2.57 -7.14
N LEU A 238 -11.55 2.98 -5.95
CA LEU A 238 -12.23 3.95 -5.10
C LEU A 238 -11.51 5.30 -5.14
N LEU A 239 -12.26 6.36 -5.42
CA LEU A 239 -11.83 7.73 -5.22
C LEU A 239 -12.18 8.16 -3.79
N VAL A 240 -11.19 8.61 -3.03
CA VAL A 240 -11.31 8.89 -1.59
C VAL A 240 -10.89 10.32 -1.29
N HIS A 241 -11.80 11.07 -0.65
CA HIS A 241 -11.54 12.40 -0.13
C HIS A 241 -11.98 12.48 1.33
N ALA A 242 -11.27 13.29 2.11
CA ALA A 242 -11.62 13.56 3.49
C ALA A 242 -11.41 15.04 3.80
N THR A 243 -12.30 15.61 4.62
CA THR A 243 -12.16 16.95 5.17
C THR A 243 -12.35 16.91 6.67
N HIS A 244 -11.63 17.79 7.38
CA HIS A 244 -11.58 17.78 8.83
C HIS A 244 -11.82 19.17 9.38
N ASP A 245 -12.86 19.34 10.20
CA ASP A 245 -13.12 20.58 10.93
C ASP A 245 -12.38 20.56 12.28
N ALA A 246 -11.79 21.70 12.63
CA ALA A 246 -11.18 21.95 13.93
C ALA A 246 -12.22 22.04 15.06
N LYS A 247 -13.47 22.35 14.73
CA LYS A 247 -14.60 22.45 15.68
C LYS A 247 -15.41 21.16 15.80
N SER A 248 -14.99 20.07 15.15
CA SER A 248 -15.67 18.78 15.26
C SER A 248 -15.72 18.31 16.72
N THR A 249 -16.80 17.58 17.06
CA THR A 249 -16.91 16.91 18.35
C THR A 249 -15.76 15.91 18.55
N PRO A 250 -15.24 15.74 19.78
CA PRO A 250 -14.21 14.76 20.06
C PRO A 250 -14.57 13.37 19.52
N GLY A 251 -13.61 12.68 18.93
CA GLY A 251 -13.84 11.38 18.30
C GLY A 251 -14.54 11.41 16.94
N HIS A 252 -14.81 12.59 16.35
CA HIS A 252 -15.37 12.64 14.99
C HIS A 252 -14.31 12.25 13.92
N PRO A 253 -14.60 11.31 12.99
CA PRO A 253 -13.64 10.79 12.01
C PRO A 253 -13.35 11.76 10.84
N GLY A 254 -14.08 12.86 10.75
CA GLY A 254 -14.03 13.78 9.62
C GLY A 254 -15.20 13.53 8.65
N THR A 255 -15.29 14.34 7.61
CA THR A 255 -16.30 14.19 6.55
C THR A 255 -15.64 13.51 5.37
N TRP A 256 -16.16 12.36 4.96
CA TRP A 256 -15.58 11.51 3.93
C TRP A 256 -16.44 11.49 2.67
N THR A 257 -15.76 11.36 1.53
CA THR A 257 -16.39 11.08 0.24
C THR A 257 -15.62 9.92 -0.37
N VAL A 258 -16.31 8.80 -0.57
CA VAL A 258 -15.75 7.57 -1.12
C VAL A 258 -16.66 7.13 -2.26
N LEU A 259 -16.11 6.96 -3.45
CA LEU A 259 -16.88 6.57 -4.63
C LEU A 259 -16.18 5.46 -5.39
N GLU A 260 -16.92 4.41 -5.72
CA GLU A 260 -16.51 3.47 -6.76
C GLU A 260 -16.54 4.17 -8.12
N VAL A 261 -15.36 4.35 -8.72
CA VAL A 261 -15.17 5.11 -9.97
C VAL A 261 -14.81 4.22 -11.15
N ALA A 262 -14.41 2.97 -10.91
CA ALA A 262 -14.15 2.00 -11.97
C ALA A 262 -14.12 0.57 -11.44
N ARG A 263 -14.40 -0.38 -12.34
CA ARG A 263 -14.31 -1.82 -12.09
C ARG A 263 -13.84 -2.54 -13.35
N PHE A 264 -12.96 -3.53 -13.22
CA PHE A 264 -12.55 -4.39 -14.33
C PHE A 264 -12.14 -5.78 -13.84
N VAL A 265 -12.22 -6.77 -14.72
CA VAL A 265 -11.83 -8.16 -14.43
C VAL A 265 -10.32 -8.34 -14.68
N ALA A 266 -9.64 -9.02 -13.75
CA ALA A 266 -8.20 -9.18 -13.67
C ALA A 266 -7.75 -10.66 -13.78
N ASP A 267 -8.30 -11.39 -14.76
CA ASP A 267 -8.10 -12.84 -14.92
C ASP A 267 -6.81 -13.24 -15.64
N GLY A 268 -6.13 -12.29 -16.30
CA GLY A 268 -5.01 -12.61 -17.18
C GLY A 268 -5.37 -13.55 -18.36
N PRO A 269 -4.34 -14.11 -19.02
CA PRO A 269 -4.52 -14.94 -20.21
C PRO A 269 -4.79 -16.42 -19.89
N HIS A 270 -4.46 -16.88 -18.69
CA HIS A 270 -4.59 -18.29 -18.31
C HIS A 270 -6.02 -18.65 -17.92
N PRO A 271 -6.50 -19.87 -18.24
CA PRO A 271 -7.76 -20.36 -17.71
C PRO A 271 -7.65 -20.54 -16.20
N VAL A 272 -8.68 -20.12 -15.47
CA VAL A 272 -8.77 -20.40 -14.04
C VAL A 272 -9.17 -21.86 -13.86
N LEU A 273 -8.30 -22.64 -13.24
CA LEU A 273 -8.63 -24.02 -12.87
C LEU A 273 -9.71 -23.99 -11.80
N THR A 274 -10.82 -24.69 -12.06
CA THR A 274 -12.00 -24.72 -11.17
C THR A 274 -12.19 -26.07 -10.48
N ASP A 275 -11.47 -27.11 -10.93
CA ASP A 275 -11.52 -28.44 -10.36
C ASP A 275 -10.41 -28.60 -9.30
N PRO A 276 -10.75 -28.68 -8.00
CA PRO A 276 -9.76 -28.85 -6.94
C PRO A 276 -9.12 -30.25 -6.94
N THR A 277 -9.59 -31.18 -7.79
CA THR A 277 -9.01 -32.52 -7.95
C THR A 277 -7.97 -32.60 -9.07
N ASP A 278 -7.82 -31.53 -9.86
CA ASP A 278 -6.79 -31.41 -10.87
C ASP A 278 -5.40 -31.37 -10.18
N PRO A 279 -4.43 -32.23 -10.57
CA PRO A 279 -3.09 -32.21 -10.00
C PRO A 279 -2.35 -30.87 -10.20
N ASP A 280 -2.73 -30.10 -11.23
CA ASP A 280 -2.16 -28.79 -11.55
C ASP A 280 -2.94 -27.65 -10.93
N TYR A 281 -3.98 -27.95 -10.14
CA TYR A 281 -4.72 -26.96 -9.36
C TYR A 281 -3.79 -26.28 -8.34
N ALA A 282 -3.31 -25.09 -8.71
CA ALA A 282 -2.50 -24.24 -7.87
C ALA A 282 -3.22 -22.93 -7.57
N PHE A 283 -3.31 -22.64 -6.28
CA PHE A 283 -3.83 -21.37 -5.79
C PHE A 283 -2.83 -20.23 -6.01
N THR A 284 -3.27 -19.16 -6.66
CA THR A 284 -2.45 -17.99 -7.00
C THR A 284 -3.05 -16.71 -6.44
N SER A 285 -3.50 -16.75 -5.18
CA SER A 285 -4.01 -15.59 -4.45
C SER A 285 -2.97 -15.08 -3.47
N SER A 286 -2.90 -13.77 -3.32
CA SER A 286 -2.02 -13.06 -2.40
C SER A 286 -2.75 -11.82 -1.92
N SER A 287 -2.64 -11.47 -0.63
CA SER A 287 -3.16 -10.18 -0.13
C SER A 287 -2.37 -8.97 -0.63
N PHE A 288 -1.25 -9.23 -1.29
CA PHE A 288 -0.34 -8.24 -1.88
C PHE A 288 -0.40 -8.29 -3.41
N ALA A 289 -1.48 -8.86 -3.96
CA ALA A 289 -1.69 -9.03 -5.39
C ALA A 289 -1.85 -7.71 -6.14
N LEU A 290 -1.95 -6.55 -5.49
CA LEU A 290 -2.11 -5.23 -6.13
C LEU A 290 -0.95 -4.31 -5.77
N SER A 291 -0.45 -3.55 -6.74
CA SER A 291 0.60 -2.55 -6.50
C SER A 291 0.59 -1.45 -7.57
N TRP A 292 0.82 -0.21 -7.17
CA TRP A 292 0.78 0.95 -8.08
C TRP A 292 2.17 1.41 -8.46
N SER A 293 2.37 1.72 -9.74
CA SER A 293 3.51 2.51 -10.18
C SER A 293 3.38 3.98 -9.74
N PRO A 294 4.47 4.75 -9.77
CA PRO A 294 4.39 6.21 -9.67
C PRO A 294 3.52 6.83 -10.77
N TRP A 295 3.05 8.06 -10.52
CA TRP A 295 2.23 8.83 -11.46
C TRP A 295 3.06 9.54 -12.54
N LEU A 296 2.84 9.19 -13.80
CA LEU A 296 3.33 9.92 -14.96
C LEU A 296 2.39 11.08 -15.27
N ARG A 297 2.91 12.32 -15.21
CA ARG A 297 2.12 13.52 -15.48
C ARG A 297 2.30 13.99 -16.90
N ARG A 298 1.20 14.25 -17.59
CA ARG A 298 1.16 14.76 -18.97
C ARG A 298 0.11 15.85 -19.08
N GLY A 299 0.53 17.11 -18.97
CA GLY A 299 -0.41 18.24 -18.97
C GLY A 299 -1.39 18.16 -17.81
N SER A 300 -2.69 18.06 -18.13
CA SER A 300 -3.79 17.94 -17.16
C SER A 300 -4.18 16.50 -16.82
N SER A 301 -3.43 15.49 -17.28
CA SER A 301 -3.69 14.09 -16.96
C SER A 301 -2.53 13.46 -16.20
N GLN A 302 -2.86 12.46 -15.39
CA GLN A 302 -1.89 11.65 -14.66
C GLN A 302 -2.18 10.19 -14.92
N THR A 303 -1.19 9.44 -15.38
CA THR A 303 -1.31 8.01 -15.67
C THR A 303 -0.42 7.21 -14.71
N SER A 304 -0.95 6.14 -14.14
CA SER A 304 -0.21 5.14 -13.38
C SER A 304 -0.55 3.75 -13.92
N ILE A 305 0.31 2.78 -13.61
CA ILE A 305 0.13 1.39 -13.95
C ILE A 305 -0.20 0.64 -12.66
N LEU A 306 -1.38 0.04 -12.61
CA LEU A 306 -1.77 -0.88 -11.56
C LEU A 306 -1.34 -2.29 -11.98
N SER A 307 -0.36 -2.86 -11.28
CA SER A 307 -0.05 -4.29 -11.42
C SER A 307 -1.02 -5.11 -10.60
N TYR A 308 -1.42 -6.25 -11.15
CA TYR A 308 -2.18 -7.25 -10.43
C TYR A 308 -1.60 -8.65 -10.63
N VAL A 309 -1.71 -9.50 -9.60
CA VAL A 309 -1.35 -10.92 -9.66
C VAL A 309 -2.60 -11.75 -9.95
N SER A 310 -2.50 -12.62 -10.94
CA SER A 310 -3.50 -13.61 -11.33
C SER A 310 -2.82 -14.97 -11.51
N HIS A 311 -3.54 -15.97 -12.03
CA HIS A 311 -3.01 -17.33 -12.19
C HIS A 311 -1.76 -17.37 -13.07
N ASN A 312 -0.58 -17.49 -12.46
CA ASN A 312 0.74 -17.49 -13.11
C ASN A 312 0.97 -16.33 -14.09
N TYR A 313 0.33 -15.19 -13.83
CA TYR A 313 0.40 -14.01 -14.67
C TYR A 313 0.32 -12.73 -13.86
N ILE A 314 1.19 -11.78 -14.22
CA ILE A 314 1.14 -10.41 -13.72
C ILE A 314 0.66 -9.52 -14.84
N GLY A 315 -0.51 -8.91 -14.64
CA GLY A 315 -1.07 -7.94 -15.57
C GLY A 315 -0.70 -6.53 -15.16
N PHE A 316 -0.46 -5.67 -16.16
CA PHE A 316 -0.16 -4.25 -15.96
C PHE A 316 -1.24 -3.40 -16.61
N ARG A 317 -2.19 -2.91 -15.81
CA ARG A 317 -3.33 -2.12 -16.29
C ARG A 317 -3.07 -0.63 -16.14
N GLN A 318 -3.23 0.13 -17.21
CA GLN A 318 -3.13 1.59 -17.14
C GLN A 318 -4.37 2.21 -16.52
N ILE A 319 -4.15 3.11 -15.56
CA ILE A 319 -5.16 3.95 -14.95
C ILE A 319 -4.79 5.40 -15.23
N THR A 320 -5.70 6.16 -15.83
CA THR A 320 -5.52 7.58 -16.11
C THR A 320 -6.54 8.39 -15.33
N ILE A 321 -6.07 9.43 -14.67
CA ILE A 321 -6.88 10.46 -14.03
C ILE A 321 -6.81 11.71 -14.89
N ASP A 322 -7.96 12.17 -15.36
CA ASP A 322 -8.06 13.47 -16.03
C ASP A 322 -8.55 14.52 -15.05
N GLU A 323 -7.86 15.65 -15.01
CA GLU A 323 -8.24 16.74 -14.13
C GLU A 323 -9.51 17.41 -14.66
N PRO A 324 -10.49 17.67 -13.78
CA PRO A 324 -11.54 18.59 -14.11
C PRO A 324 -10.84 19.94 -14.24
N GLY A 325 -10.92 20.59 -15.41
CA GLY A 325 -10.26 21.87 -15.67
C GLY A 325 -10.78 22.99 -14.75
N ASP A 326 -11.22 24.12 -15.31
CA ASP A 326 -11.78 25.21 -14.48
C ASP A 326 -13.17 24.90 -13.88
N ARG A 327 -13.66 23.66 -14.00
CA ARG A 327 -15.00 23.26 -13.54
C ARG A 327 -14.92 22.59 -12.16
N PRO A 328 -15.80 22.96 -11.22
CA PRO A 328 -15.93 22.22 -9.98
C PRO A 328 -16.46 20.82 -10.29
N GLY A 329 -15.66 19.79 -9.98
CA GLY A 329 -16.01 18.40 -10.23
C GLY A 329 -14.97 17.46 -9.62
N LEU A 330 -15.35 16.20 -9.44
CA LEU A 330 -14.41 15.13 -9.11
C LEU A 330 -13.59 14.77 -10.36
N PRO A 331 -12.33 14.32 -10.21
CA PRO A 331 -11.55 13.83 -11.33
C PRO A 331 -12.21 12.63 -12.01
N SER A 332 -12.12 12.55 -13.34
CA SER A 332 -12.55 11.36 -14.07
C SER A 332 -11.43 10.34 -14.08
N VAL A 333 -11.78 9.09 -13.79
CA VAL A 333 -10.85 7.97 -13.76
C VAL A 333 -11.17 7.05 -14.94
N HIS A 334 -10.13 6.73 -15.72
CA HIS A 334 -10.22 5.90 -16.90
C HIS A 334 -9.31 4.68 -16.74
N VAL A 335 -9.88 3.50 -16.94
CA VAL A 335 -9.15 2.23 -16.94
C VAL A 335 -8.85 1.82 -18.38
N GLY A 336 -7.63 1.41 -18.65
CA GLY A 336 -7.25 0.82 -19.94
C GLY A 336 -8.14 -0.38 -20.28
N ARG A 337 -8.51 -0.53 -21.56
CA ARG A 337 -9.40 -1.62 -21.97
C ARG A 337 -8.78 -3.01 -21.84
N ALA A 338 -7.47 -3.08 -21.95
CA ALA A 338 -6.66 -4.28 -21.78
C ALA A 338 -5.40 -3.92 -20.98
N ASP A 339 -4.66 -4.94 -20.57
CA ASP A 339 -3.35 -4.72 -19.96
C ASP A 339 -2.41 -4.12 -20.99
N ALA A 340 -1.63 -3.12 -20.56
CA ALA A 340 -0.58 -2.54 -21.38
C ALA A 340 0.56 -3.53 -21.60
N SER A 341 0.79 -4.43 -20.66
CA SER A 341 1.72 -5.54 -20.77
C SER A 341 1.38 -6.60 -19.73
N GLY A 342 2.02 -7.75 -19.81
CA GLY A 342 2.06 -8.68 -18.69
C GLY A 342 3.18 -9.68 -18.81
N VAL A 343 3.42 -10.40 -17.73
CA VAL A 343 4.50 -11.38 -17.63
C VAL A 343 3.91 -12.67 -17.08
N CYS A 344 4.03 -13.75 -17.85
CA CYS A 344 3.69 -15.10 -17.40
C CYS A 344 4.89 -15.67 -16.62
N LEU A 345 4.66 -16.08 -15.37
CA LEU A 345 5.67 -16.65 -14.47
C LEU A 345 4.99 -17.67 -13.55
N HIS A 346 5.75 -18.63 -13.04
CA HIS A 346 5.27 -19.46 -11.93
C HIS A 346 5.25 -18.61 -10.64
N LEU A 347 4.06 -18.12 -10.24
CA LEU A 347 3.93 -17.12 -9.16
C LEU A 347 3.67 -17.75 -7.78
N SER A 348 3.01 -18.91 -7.70
CA SER A 348 2.68 -19.58 -6.44
C SER A 348 1.99 -18.63 -5.42
N THR A 349 1.91 -19.03 -4.15
CA THR A 349 1.32 -18.22 -3.06
C THR A 349 2.20 -17.03 -2.70
N ASP A 350 1.62 -15.95 -2.15
CA ASP A 350 2.35 -14.77 -1.68
C ASP A 350 3.19 -14.02 -2.74
N ALA A 351 3.02 -14.29 -4.04
CA ALA A 351 3.64 -13.43 -5.05
C ALA A 351 3.16 -11.99 -4.95
N PHE A 352 4.07 -11.05 -5.23
CA PHE A 352 3.79 -9.62 -5.21
C PHE A 352 4.68 -8.84 -6.18
N VAL A 353 4.27 -7.59 -6.43
CA VAL A 353 5.00 -6.64 -7.26
C VAL A 353 5.36 -5.42 -6.45
N VAL A 354 6.62 -4.98 -6.53
CA VAL A 354 7.07 -3.70 -5.99
C VAL A 354 7.62 -2.85 -7.11
N TRP A 355 7.24 -1.57 -7.12
CA TRP A 355 7.71 -0.58 -8.07
C TRP A 355 8.85 0.25 -7.47
N GLU A 356 9.76 0.71 -8.32
CA GLU A 356 10.62 1.83 -7.95
C GLU A 356 9.77 3.11 -7.82
N ASP A 357 10.07 3.96 -6.82
CA ASP A 357 9.39 5.25 -6.63
C ASP A 357 9.90 6.33 -7.59
N LYS A 358 10.10 5.97 -8.86
CA LYS A 358 10.60 6.89 -9.89
C LYS A 358 10.15 6.49 -11.29
N ILE A 359 9.90 7.50 -12.10
CA ILE A 359 9.74 7.35 -13.55
C ILE A 359 11.04 7.75 -14.22
N TRP A 360 11.54 6.86 -15.08
CA TRP A 360 12.76 7.07 -15.83
C TRP A 360 12.45 7.64 -17.21
N SER A 361 13.13 8.72 -17.56
CA SER A 361 13.07 9.29 -18.90
C SER A 361 14.15 8.64 -19.76
N VAL A 362 13.73 7.89 -20.78
CA VAL A 362 14.59 7.29 -21.80
C VAL A 362 14.33 8.05 -23.11
N PRO A 363 15.29 8.21 -24.04
CA PRO A 363 15.03 8.92 -25.29
C PRO A 363 13.77 8.39 -26.00
N GLY A 364 12.74 9.23 -26.08
CA GLY A 364 11.45 8.89 -26.72
C GLY A 364 10.45 8.10 -25.87
N SER A 365 10.72 7.80 -24.60
CA SER A 365 9.80 7.04 -23.74
C SER A 365 9.92 7.37 -22.25
N SER A 366 8.85 7.14 -21.50
CA SER A 366 8.87 7.11 -20.03
C SER A 366 8.69 5.67 -19.58
N VAL A 367 9.57 5.19 -18.70
CA VAL A 367 9.54 3.80 -18.21
C VAL A 367 9.45 3.75 -16.70
N CYS A 368 8.70 2.77 -16.20
CA CYS A 368 8.72 2.35 -14.80
C CYS A 368 9.50 1.06 -14.66
N ARG A 369 10.14 0.89 -13.50
CA ARG A 369 10.87 -0.32 -13.15
C ARG A 369 10.31 -0.88 -11.86
N GLY A 370 10.52 -2.17 -11.67
CA GLY A 370 10.09 -2.84 -10.47
C GLY A 370 10.67 -4.24 -10.37
N VAL A 371 10.20 -4.93 -9.34
CA VAL A 371 10.56 -6.29 -9.02
C VAL A 371 9.30 -7.10 -8.82
N ILE A 372 9.26 -8.26 -9.45
CA ILE A 372 8.32 -9.34 -9.20
C ILE A 372 9.01 -10.29 -8.22
N ALA A 373 8.36 -10.58 -7.10
CA ALA A 373 8.83 -11.58 -6.16
C ALA A 373 7.80 -12.70 -6.05
N SER A 374 8.26 -13.93 -6.20
CA SER A 374 7.52 -15.17 -5.90
C SER A 374 8.28 -15.97 -4.85
N PRO A 375 7.68 -17.03 -4.26
CA PRO A 375 8.41 -17.94 -3.37
C PRO A 375 9.61 -18.64 -4.01
N THR A 376 9.69 -18.65 -5.34
CA THR A 376 10.75 -19.32 -6.10
C THR A 376 11.82 -18.36 -6.63
N LYS A 377 11.46 -17.11 -6.94
CA LYS A 377 12.33 -16.21 -7.68
C LYS A 377 12.03 -14.74 -7.43
N VAL A 378 13.07 -13.91 -7.56
CA VAL A 378 12.97 -12.46 -7.68
C VAL A 378 13.39 -12.06 -9.09
N GLN A 379 12.55 -11.32 -9.81
CA GLN A 379 12.78 -10.89 -11.18
C GLN A 379 12.53 -9.39 -11.34
N ALA A 380 13.55 -8.65 -11.79
CA ALA A 380 13.40 -7.26 -12.17
C ALA A 380 12.68 -7.13 -13.52
N PHE A 381 11.94 -6.04 -13.70
CA PHE A 381 11.28 -5.71 -14.96
C PHE A 381 11.36 -4.21 -15.26
N GLU A 382 11.23 -3.87 -16.55
CA GLU A 382 11.09 -2.50 -17.04
C GLU A 382 9.87 -2.44 -17.96
N LEU A 383 9.04 -1.42 -17.78
CA LEU A 383 7.77 -1.27 -18.47
C LEU A 383 7.62 0.16 -19.04
N PRO A 384 7.48 0.33 -20.37
CA PRO A 384 7.18 1.63 -20.96
C PRO A 384 5.72 2.03 -20.74
N PHE A 385 5.46 3.30 -20.48
CA PHE A 385 4.09 3.84 -20.41
C PHE A 385 3.42 3.92 -21.79
N ASP A 386 4.17 4.09 -22.86
CA ASP A 386 3.61 4.32 -24.21
C ASP A 386 3.48 3.05 -25.03
N HIS A 387 3.91 1.91 -24.49
CA HIS A 387 3.88 0.65 -25.17
C HIS A 387 2.70 -0.19 -24.69
N THR A 388 1.91 -0.70 -25.62
CA THR A 388 0.86 -1.67 -25.33
C THR A 388 1.14 -2.96 -26.10
N SER A 389 1.22 -4.06 -25.37
CA SER A 389 1.36 -5.41 -25.91
C SER A 389 0.31 -6.30 -25.28
N PRO A 390 -0.91 -6.32 -25.84
CA PRO A 390 -1.99 -7.17 -25.33
C PRO A 390 -1.56 -8.64 -25.34
N VAL A 391 -1.88 -9.35 -24.26
CA VAL A 391 -1.56 -10.78 -24.14
C VAL A 391 -2.78 -11.60 -24.57
N ALA A 392 -2.59 -12.52 -25.51
CA ALA A 392 -3.64 -13.44 -25.95
C ALA A 392 -3.89 -14.52 -24.88
N LYS A 393 -5.13 -15.04 -24.81
CA LYS A 393 -5.47 -16.19 -23.97
C LYS A 393 -4.64 -17.41 -24.39
N HIS A 394 -4.04 -18.10 -23.42
CA HIS A 394 -3.23 -19.31 -23.58
C HIS A 394 -3.22 -20.08 -22.26
N THR A 395 -2.75 -21.33 -22.23
CA THR A 395 -2.61 -22.10 -20.98
C THR A 395 -1.25 -21.89 -20.33
N THR A 396 -1.12 -22.25 -19.05
CA THR A 396 0.17 -22.22 -18.34
C THR A 396 1.19 -23.17 -18.97
N ASP A 397 0.75 -24.27 -19.59
CA ASP A 397 1.62 -25.21 -20.28
C ASP A 397 2.20 -24.61 -21.57
N GLU A 398 1.37 -23.87 -22.31
CA GLU A 398 1.78 -23.23 -23.58
C GLU A 398 2.90 -22.20 -23.36
N CYS A 399 2.94 -21.54 -22.20
CA CYS A 399 3.99 -20.59 -21.84
C CYS A 399 5.02 -21.16 -20.83
N GLY A 400 4.92 -22.43 -20.45
CA GLY A 400 5.88 -23.11 -19.57
C GLY A 400 5.91 -22.58 -18.12
N THR A 401 4.77 -22.13 -17.60
CA THR A 401 4.65 -21.56 -16.24
C THR A 401 3.91 -22.44 -15.24
N THR A 402 3.36 -23.59 -15.69
CA THR A 402 2.66 -24.55 -14.82
C THR A 402 3.53 -24.96 -13.64
N TYR A 403 4.81 -25.28 -13.91
CA TYR A 403 5.79 -25.66 -12.91
C TYR A 403 7.00 -24.72 -12.91
N PRO A 404 7.69 -24.57 -11.77
CA PRO A 404 8.97 -23.86 -11.73
C PRO A 404 10.00 -24.56 -12.63
N SER A 405 10.89 -23.78 -13.23
CA SER A 405 11.98 -24.33 -14.02
C SER A 405 12.96 -25.11 -13.13
N GLN A 406 13.74 -26.04 -13.69
CA GLN A 406 14.74 -26.79 -12.91
C GLN A 406 15.77 -25.85 -12.24
N GLU A 407 16.13 -24.75 -12.90
CA GLU A 407 17.04 -23.75 -12.34
C GLU A 407 16.39 -23.06 -11.13
N ASP A 408 15.14 -22.64 -11.24
CA ASP A 408 14.40 -22.00 -10.14
C ASP A 408 14.19 -22.99 -8.96
N MET A 409 13.99 -24.28 -9.24
CA MET A 409 13.88 -25.31 -8.19
C MET A 409 15.19 -25.53 -7.43
N ILE A 410 16.34 -25.46 -8.12
CA ILE A 410 17.66 -25.63 -7.50
C ILE A 410 18.02 -24.42 -6.61
N HIS A 411 17.57 -23.23 -6.99
CA HIS A 411 17.85 -21.97 -6.30
C HIS A 411 16.70 -21.47 -5.42
N MET A 412 15.76 -22.36 -5.06
CA MET A 412 14.58 -22.03 -4.26
C MET A 412 14.97 -21.74 -2.80
N GLU A 413 15.46 -20.54 -2.55
CA GLU A 413 15.55 -19.94 -1.23
C GLU A 413 14.37 -18.98 -1.14
N ASN A 414 13.28 -19.32 -0.42
CA ASN A 414 12.07 -18.50 -0.35
C ASN A 414 12.42 -17.01 -0.12
N PRO A 415 12.45 -16.17 -1.17
CA PRO A 415 13.11 -14.88 -1.08
C PRO A 415 12.22 -13.84 -0.39
N ILE A 416 10.96 -14.19 -0.16
CA ILE A 416 9.95 -13.37 0.51
C ILE A 416 10.31 -13.16 1.99
N THR A 417 11.09 -14.07 2.60
CA THR A 417 11.61 -13.88 3.96
C THR A 417 12.76 -12.88 3.98
N GLY A 418 12.45 -11.58 3.94
CA GLY A 418 13.41 -10.50 4.21
C GLY A 418 13.79 -9.60 3.03
N LEU A 419 13.04 -9.60 1.93
CA LEU A 419 13.28 -8.67 0.82
C LEU A 419 12.98 -7.22 1.23
N ILE A 420 14.03 -6.39 1.33
CA ILE A 420 13.94 -4.94 1.54
C ILE A 420 14.46 -4.26 0.27
N ILE A 421 13.59 -3.56 -0.46
CA ILE A 421 13.99 -2.81 -1.65
C ILE A 421 14.33 -1.37 -1.22
N HIS A 422 15.58 -0.98 -1.42
CA HIS A 422 16.05 0.37 -1.14
C HIS A 422 15.71 1.33 -2.29
N PRO A 423 15.49 2.63 -2.02
CA PRO A 423 15.40 3.65 -3.06
C PRO A 423 16.65 3.64 -3.96
N PRO A 424 16.52 3.91 -5.27
CA PRO A 424 17.66 3.95 -6.16
C PRO A 424 18.66 5.03 -5.73
N LEU A 425 19.95 4.68 -5.72
CA LEU A 425 21.03 5.64 -5.49
C LEU A 425 21.02 6.67 -6.62
N ILE A 426 20.74 7.92 -6.28
CA ILE A 426 20.90 9.04 -7.21
C ILE A 426 22.39 9.28 -7.37
N PHE A 427 23.02 8.65 -8.37
CA PHE A 427 24.27 9.15 -8.89
C PHE A 427 23.97 10.50 -9.55
N THR A 428 24.36 11.59 -8.89
CA THR A 428 24.51 12.86 -9.57
C THR A 428 25.57 12.67 -10.64
N GLU A 429 25.15 12.62 -11.91
CA GLU A 429 26.04 12.88 -13.04
C GLU A 429 26.55 14.32 -12.90
N HIS A 430 27.62 14.50 -12.12
CA HIS A 430 28.44 15.68 -12.22
C HIS A 430 29.26 15.55 -13.51
N LEU A 431 28.76 16.21 -14.54
CA LEU A 431 29.52 17.08 -15.45
C LEU A 431 31.04 16.85 -15.43
N HIS A 432 31.54 16.21 -16.50
CA HIS A 432 32.93 16.33 -16.92
C HIS A 432 33.40 17.80 -16.88
N PRO A 433 34.46 18.15 -16.14
CA PRO A 433 35.25 19.32 -16.44
C PRO A 433 36.44 18.91 -17.28
N ASN A 434 36.47 19.43 -18.51
CA ASN A 434 37.61 19.63 -19.40
C ASN A 434 38.99 19.28 -18.81
N LEU A 435 39.53 18.11 -19.17
CA LEU A 435 40.98 17.89 -19.17
C LEU A 435 41.52 18.40 -20.51
N HIS A 436 41.94 19.66 -20.54
CA HIS A 436 42.86 20.13 -21.58
C HIS A 436 44.18 19.36 -21.49
N PRO A 437 44.75 18.89 -22.62
CA PRO A 437 46.05 18.23 -22.62
C PRO A 437 47.15 19.24 -22.34
N ARG A 438 47.97 18.98 -21.31
CA ARG A 438 49.24 19.70 -21.08
C ARG A 438 50.20 19.43 -22.25
N PRO A 439 50.92 20.44 -22.76
CA PRO A 439 51.93 20.24 -23.79
C PRO A 439 53.18 19.56 -23.22
N PRO A 440 53.99 18.89 -24.07
CA PRO A 440 55.17 18.16 -23.62
C PRO A 440 56.30 19.12 -23.21
N LEU A 441 56.84 18.90 -22.01
CA LEU A 441 58.11 19.48 -21.58
C LEU A 441 59.24 18.90 -22.43
N ARG A 442 59.84 19.75 -23.27
CA ARG A 442 61.13 19.47 -23.91
C ARG A 442 62.27 19.72 -22.91
N HIS A 443 63.11 18.70 -22.69
CA HIS A 443 64.54 18.84 -22.40
C HIS A 443 65.17 19.85 -23.40
N THR A 444 66.15 20.71 -23.14
CA THR A 444 67.17 20.88 -22.08
C THR A 444 67.96 22.14 -22.47
N ARG A 445 68.27 23.02 -21.51
CA ARG A 445 69.64 23.46 -21.14
C ARG A 445 69.57 24.58 -20.10
#